data_AF-A0AAJ1T8J0-F1
#
_entry.id   AF-A0AAJ1T8J0-F1
#
_cell.length_a   1.000
_cell.length_b   1.000
_cell.length_c   1.000
_cell.angle_alpha   90.00
_cell.angle_beta   90.00
_cell.angle_gamma   90.00
#
_symmetry.space_group_name_H-M   'P 1'
#
loop_
_entity.id
_entity.type
_entity.pdbx_description
1 polymer ?
#
loop_
_entity_poly.entity_id
_entity_poly.type
_entity_poly.pdbx_seq_one_letter_code
_entity_poly.pdbx_strand_id
1 'polypeptide(L)'
;MDDISSLIEAMTQFLNVHNELAQKNSLITTETIAIFAAVLSFIGLVFTTIYTIKQNSKLQNANARVEWIQNVRNVTAEIISTYSASLNEDDPKKLEKIIVEVREKIERLILFFGHEINTEKEIDILDTNSNEGKNHLIVEFLIKLSDEFIKYYKNVKSGDLSQAEARLDYVSSKLQDNIVGIAYQEDIEIDGRNYTSTEYKYNEETEKEYDDAQAKVSEIKRFNEELASNLVKLRNIIRIYLKIEWNKAKKGK
;
A
#
# COMPACT_ATOMS: atom_id res chain seq x y z
N MET A 1 18.92 -13.19 29.16
CA MET A 1 18.87 -14.66 28.97
C MET A 1 19.76 -15.38 29.97
N ASP A 2 20.84 -14.73 30.46
CA ASP A 2 21.80 -15.28 31.42
C ASP A 2 21.26 -15.57 32.83
N ASP A 3 20.33 -14.75 33.36
CA ASP A 3 19.78 -14.96 34.72
C ASP A 3 18.84 -16.17 34.86
N ILE A 4 18.30 -16.67 33.76
CA ILE A 4 17.34 -17.79 33.78
C ILE A 4 18.07 -19.12 33.65
N SER A 5 19.15 -19.15 32.86
CA SER A 5 20.02 -20.32 32.76
C SER A 5 20.69 -20.61 34.10
N SER A 6 21.17 -19.57 34.78
CA SER A 6 21.80 -19.68 36.10
C SER A 6 20.81 -20.16 37.17
N LEU A 7 19.54 -19.72 37.11
CA LEU A 7 18.50 -20.20 38.02
C LEU A 7 18.18 -21.69 37.80
N ILE A 8 18.07 -22.14 36.55
CA ILE A 8 17.83 -23.55 36.20
C ILE A 8 19.01 -24.42 36.65
N GLU A 9 20.25 -23.95 36.47
CA GLU A 9 21.46 -24.64 36.91
C GLU A 9 21.54 -24.77 38.43
N ALA A 10 21.26 -23.68 39.16
CA ALA A 10 21.22 -23.67 40.62
C ALA A 10 20.15 -24.62 41.17
N MET A 11 18.96 -24.66 40.54
CA MET A 11 17.88 -25.58 40.92
C MET A 11 18.22 -27.05 40.62
N THR A 12 18.90 -27.32 39.50
CA THR A 12 19.34 -28.67 39.14
C THR A 12 20.40 -29.18 40.12
N GLN A 13 21.33 -28.32 40.52
CA GLN A 13 22.30 -28.64 41.58
C GLN A 13 21.63 -28.89 42.93
N PHE A 14 20.67 -28.06 43.33
CA PHE A 14 19.94 -28.23 44.59
C PHE A 14 19.17 -29.57 44.64
N LEU A 15 18.48 -29.93 43.55
CA LEU A 15 17.76 -31.20 43.43
C LEU A 15 18.71 -32.40 43.48
N ASN A 16 19.86 -32.35 42.82
CA ASN A 16 20.85 -33.42 42.85
C ASN A 16 21.42 -33.62 44.25
N VAL A 17 21.77 -32.54 44.95
CA VAL A 17 22.31 -32.59 46.33
C VAL A 17 21.31 -33.20 47.30
N HIS A 18 20.02 -32.85 47.20
CA HIS A 18 18.99 -33.41 48.07
C HIS A 18 18.60 -34.85 47.72
N ASN A 19 18.68 -35.24 46.44
CA ASN A 19 18.46 -36.62 46.03
C ASN A 19 19.59 -37.54 46.52
N GLU A 20 20.84 -37.09 46.50
CA GLU A 20 21.97 -37.81 47.09
C GLU A 20 21.84 -37.97 48.61
N LEU A 21 21.35 -36.93 49.30
CA LEU A 21 21.04 -36.98 50.74
C LEU A 21 19.92 -37.96 51.08
N ALA A 22 18.88 -38.04 50.23
CA ALA A 22 17.77 -38.98 50.39
C ALA A 22 18.17 -40.43 50.09
N GLN A 23 19.08 -40.68 49.14
CA GLN A 23 19.59 -42.02 48.85
C GLN A 23 20.49 -42.56 49.97
N LYS A 24 21.20 -41.69 50.70
CA LYS A 24 22.15 -42.10 51.76
C LYS A 24 21.47 -42.49 53.08
N ASN A 25 20.23 -42.09 53.30
CA ASN A 25 19.43 -42.41 54.49
C ASN A 25 18.13 -43.13 54.08
N SER A 26 18.04 -44.43 54.36
CA SER A 26 16.88 -45.30 54.04
C SER A 26 15.55 -44.98 54.76
N LEU A 27 15.35 -43.74 55.22
CA LEU A 27 14.10 -43.29 55.84
C LEU A 27 13.56 -42.11 55.05
N ILE A 28 12.61 -42.39 54.16
CA ILE A 28 11.72 -41.38 53.60
C ILE A 28 10.88 -40.88 54.77
N THR A 29 11.27 -39.75 55.34
CA THR A 29 10.55 -39.07 56.42
C THR A 29 9.41 -38.24 55.82
N THR A 30 8.37 -37.98 56.61
CA THR A 30 7.26 -37.10 56.22
C THR A 30 7.75 -35.71 55.78
N GLU A 31 8.85 -35.25 56.36
CA GLU A 31 9.54 -34.00 56.02
C GLU A 31 10.18 -34.02 54.63
N THR A 32 10.82 -35.13 54.22
CA THR A 32 11.41 -35.24 52.86
C THR A 32 10.32 -35.27 51.79
N ILE A 33 9.18 -35.92 52.06
CA ILE A 33 8.01 -35.89 51.17
C ILE A 33 7.44 -34.46 51.06
N ALA A 34 7.33 -33.74 52.19
CA ALA A 34 6.82 -32.37 52.21
C ALA A 34 7.74 -31.40 51.44
N ILE A 35 9.06 -31.53 51.59
CA ILE A 35 10.05 -30.74 50.84
C ILE A 35 9.93 -31.02 49.34
N PHE A 36 9.81 -32.29 48.95
CA PHE A 36 9.66 -32.66 47.54
C PHE A 36 8.36 -32.13 46.92
N ALA A 37 7.24 -32.21 47.66
CA ALA A 37 5.96 -31.66 47.25
C ALA A 37 6.01 -30.12 47.10
N ALA A 38 6.70 -29.43 48.00
CA ALA A 38 6.91 -27.98 47.93
C ALA A 38 7.73 -27.57 46.71
N VAL A 39 8.81 -28.30 46.40
CA VAL A 39 9.65 -28.05 45.22
C VAL A 39 8.89 -28.31 43.92
N LEU A 40 8.14 -29.40 43.81
CA LEU A 40 7.29 -29.68 42.64
C LEU A 40 6.21 -28.61 42.44
N SER A 41 5.58 -28.17 43.53
CA SER A 41 4.59 -27.09 43.49
C SER A 41 5.22 -25.78 43.03
N PHE A 42 6.41 -25.45 43.51
CA PHE A 42 7.16 -24.26 43.10
C PHE A 42 7.57 -24.31 41.61
N ILE A 43 8.07 -25.46 41.13
CA ILE A 43 8.38 -25.65 39.69
C ILE A 43 7.13 -25.48 38.83
N GLY A 44 6.00 -26.05 39.25
CA GLY A 44 4.71 -25.85 38.58
C GLY A 44 4.31 -24.37 38.52
N LEU A 45 4.49 -23.64 39.62
CA LEU A 45 4.17 -22.21 39.72
C LEU A 45 5.09 -21.35 38.83
N VAL A 46 6.40 -21.63 38.82
CA VAL A 46 7.36 -20.95 37.93
C VAL A 46 7.04 -21.24 36.45
N PHE A 47 6.78 -22.50 36.10
CA PHE A 47 6.44 -22.88 34.72
C PHE A 47 5.14 -22.22 34.24
N THR A 48 4.08 -22.27 35.04
CA THR A 48 2.79 -21.61 34.71
C THR A 48 2.95 -20.09 34.60
N THR A 49 3.76 -19.46 35.46
CA THR A 49 4.04 -18.03 35.39
C THR A 49 4.77 -17.66 34.10
N ILE A 50 5.85 -18.39 33.75
CA ILE A 50 6.62 -18.17 32.51
C ILE A 50 5.73 -18.40 31.27
N TYR A 51 4.95 -19.47 31.27
CA TYR A 51 4.03 -19.78 30.18
C TYR A 51 2.98 -18.66 30.00
N THR A 52 2.42 -18.16 31.10
CA THR A 52 1.44 -17.07 31.10
C THR A 52 2.05 -15.77 30.59
N ILE A 53 3.27 -15.41 31.03
CA ILE A 53 3.98 -14.22 30.54
C ILE A 53 4.22 -14.30 29.03
N LYS A 54 4.64 -15.47 28.53
CA LYS A 54 4.90 -15.70 27.09
C LYS A 54 3.61 -15.63 26.25
N GLN A 55 2.49 -16.10 26.79
CA GLN A 55 1.19 -15.99 26.10
C GLN A 55 0.69 -14.54 26.10
N ASN A 56 0.82 -13.83 27.23
CA ASN A 56 0.44 -12.43 27.33
C ASN A 56 1.26 -11.54 26.38
N SER A 57 2.57 -11.77 26.25
CA SER A 57 3.39 -11.00 25.31
C SER A 57 3.03 -11.28 23.84
N LYS A 58 2.75 -12.54 23.48
CA LYS A 58 2.22 -12.88 22.15
C LYS A 58 0.89 -12.19 21.85
N LEU A 59 -0.01 -12.15 22.83
CA LEU A 59 -1.31 -11.49 22.69
C LEU A 59 -1.16 -9.98 22.53
N GLN A 60 -0.29 -9.34 23.32
CA GLN A 60 0.02 -7.91 23.19
C GLN A 60 0.60 -7.58 21.81
N ASN A 61 1.57 -8.37 21.32
CA ASN A 61 2.15 -8.17 20.00
C ASN A 61 1.13 -8.36 18.88
N ALA A 62 0.26 -9.37 18.99
CA ALA A 62 -0.82 -9.58 18.03
C ALA A 62 -1.83 -8.42 18.03
N ASN A 63 -2.21 -7.91 19.20
CA ASN A 63 -3.12 -6.78 19.32
C ASN A 63 -2.54 -5.49 18.74
N ALA A 64 -1.28 -5.15 19.07
CA ALA A 64 -0.59 -4.01 18.51
C ALA A 64 -0.47 -4.11 16.97
N ARG A 65 -0.20 -5.31 16.45
CA ARG A 65 -0.15 -5.55 15.00
C ARG A 65 -1.52 -5.39 14.34
N VAL A 66 -2.60 -5.86 14.97
CA VAL A 66 -3.97 -5.69 14.47
C VAL A 66 -4.37 -4.21 14.47
N GLU A 67 -4.03 -3.46 15.51
CA GLU A 67 -4.26 -2.01 15.59
C GLU A 67 -3.50 -1.28 14.48
N TRP A 68 -2.21 -1.59 14.28
CA TRP A 68 -1.41 -1.06 13.17
C TRP A 68 -2.05 -1.37 11.81
N ILE A 69 -2.53 -2.61 11.59
CA ILE A 69 -3.25 -3.01 10.36
C ILE A 69 -4.51 -2.16 10.15
N GLN A 70 -5.28 -1.91 11.21
CA GLN A 70 -6.49 -1.09 11.14
C GLN A 70 -6.18 0.36 10.80
N ASN A 71 -5.15 0.94 11.41
CA ASN A 71 -4.71 2.31 11.14
C ASN A 71 -4.25 2.48 9.68
N VAL A 72 -3.41 1.56 9.17
CA VAL A 72 -2.98 1.58 7.76
C VAL A 72 -4.18 1.46 6.82
N ARG A 73 -5.14 0.57 7.12
CA ARG A 73 -6.36 0.42 6.31
C ARG A 73 -7.20 1.70 6.29
N ASN A 74 -7.40 2.32 7.45
CA ASN A 74 -8.21 3.53 7.57
C ASN A 74 -7.57 4.69 6.81
N VAL A 75 -6.29 4.96 7.03
CA VAL A 75 -5.56 6.03 6.31
C VAL A 75 -5.57 5.78 4.80
N THR A 76 -5.39 4.54 4.36
CA THR A 76 -5.47 4.19 2.93
C THR A 76 -6.86 4.45 2.35
N ALA A 77 -7.92 4.08 3.08
CA ALA A 77 -9.29 4.32 2.64
C ALA A 77 -9.60 5.82 2.56
N GLU A 78 -9.12 6.59 3.53
CA GLU A 78 -9.23 8.05 3.51
C GLU A 78 -8.50 8.64 2.30
N ILE A 79 -7.26 8.23 2.00
CA ILE A 79 -6.53 8.67 0.79
C ILE A 79 -7.36 8.40 -0.47
N ILE A 80 -7.83 7.15 -0.65
CA ILE A 80 -8.62 6.78 -1.84
C ILE A 80 -9.89 7.62 -1.95
N SER A 81 -10.60 7.81 -0.84
CA SER A 81 -11.87 8.55 -0.83
C SER A 81 -11.69 10.05 -1.09
N THR A 82 -10.76 10.69 -0.37
CA THR A 82 -10.43 12.11 -0.52
C THR A 82 -9.90 12.39 -1.93
N TYR A 83 -9.07 11.50 -2.47
CA TYR A 83 -8.58 11.64 -3.84
C TYR A 83 -9.71 11.48 -4.86
N SER A 84 -10.57 10.48 -4.72
CA SER A 84 -11.69 10.31 -5.65
C SER A 84 -12.62 11.52 -5.66
N ALA A 85 -12.78 12.22 -4.52
CA ALA A 85 -13.50 13.48 -4.46
C ALA A 85 -12.83 14.60 -5.28
N SER A 86 -11.50 14.68 -5.27
CA SER A 86 -10.75 15.69 -6.05
C SER A 86 -10.91 15.55 -7.56
N LEU A 87 -11.08 14.32 -8.06
CA LEU A 87 -11.27 14.06 -9.48
C LEU A 87 -12.64 14.52 -9.99
N ASN A 88 -13.56 14.84 -9.08
CA ASN A 88 -14.91 15.29 -9.37
C ASN A 88 -15.18 16.71 -8.84
N GLU A 89 -14.13 17.48 -8.52
CA GLU A 89 -14.25 18.83 -7.97
C GLU A 89 -13.73 19.87 -8.97
N ASP A 90 -14.62 20.75 -9.40
CA ASP A 90 -14.33 21.81 -10.36
C ASP A 90 -13.95 23.14 -9.68
N ASP A 91 -14.22 23.31 -8.38
CA ASP A 91 -13.83 24.51 -7.62
C ASP A 91 -12.34 24.46 -7.23
N PRO A 92 -11.49 25.35 -7.78
CA PRO A 92 -10.06 25.34 -7.50
C PRO A 92 -9.69 25.54 -6.03
N LYS A 93 -10.51 26.26 -5.24
CA LYS A 93 -10.24 26.50 -3.81
C LYS A 93 -10.53 25.25 -2.98
N LYS A 94 -11.60 24.52 -3.30
CA LYS A 94 -11.88 23.24 -2.65
C LYS A 94 -10.86 22.20 -3.05
N LEU A 95 -10.50 22.16 -4.33
CA LEU A 95 -9.46 21.27 -4.83
C LEU A 95 -8.14 21.49 -4.09
N GLU A 96 -7.70 22.75 -3.92
CA GLU A 96 -6.48 23.07 -3.15
C GLU A 96 -6.50 22.49 -1.73
N LYS A 97 -7.63 22.62 -1.02
CA LYS A 97 -7.78 22.04 0.33
C LYS A 97 -7.68 20.51 0.29
N ILE A 98 -8.36 19.88 -0.68
CA ILE A 98 -8.35 18.43 -0.86
C ILE A 98 -6.93 17.92 -1.14
N ILE A 99 -6.12 18.62 -1.95
CA ILE A 99 -4.72 18.25 -2.19
C ILE A 99 -3.89 18.24 -0.92
N VAL A 100 -4.00 19.29 -0.10
CA VAL A 100 -3.29 19.39 1.18
C VAL A 100 -3.69 18.23 2.10
N GLU A 101 -4.99 17.94 2.17
CA GLU A 101 -5.51 16.83 2.98
C GLU A 101 -5.04 15.45 2.50
N VAL A 102 -4.96 15.20 1.19
CA VAL A 102 -4.43 13.93 0.66
C VAL A 102 -2.94 13.82 0.96
N ARG A 103 -2.17 14.89 0.73
CA ARG A 103 -0.74 14.90 0.99
C ARG A 103 -0.45 14.56 2.45
N GLU A 104 -1.14 15.20 3.38
CA GLU A 104 -1.00 14.91 4.81
C GLU A 104 -1.26 13.42 5.11
N LYS A 105 -2.31 12.85 4.53
CA LYS A 105 -2.64 11.43 4.72
C LYS A 105 -1.60 10.50 4.09
N ILE A 106 -1.03 10.85 2.93
CA ILE A 106 0.07 10.11 2.31
C ILE A 106 1.30 10.11 3.23
N GLU A 107 1.69 11.27 3.78
CA GLU A 107 2.81 11.36 4.72
C GLU A 107 2.56 10.50 5.96
N ARG A 108 1.34 10.54 6.52
CA ARG A 108 0.95 9.66 7.63
C ARG A 108 1.03 8.18 7.25
N LEU A 109 0.64 7.82 6.03
CA LEU A 109 0.73 6.45 5.55
C LEU A 109 2.20 6.00 5.44
N ILE A 110 3.08 6.86 4.92
CA ILE A 110 4.52 6.62 4.84
C ILE A 110 5.11 6.32 6.22
N LEU A 111 4.69 7.03 7.28
CA LEU A 111 5.19 6.79 8.65
C LEU A 111 4.91 5.37 9.17
N PHE A 112 3.91 4.66 8.64
CA PHE A 112 3.68 3.26 9.01
C PHE A 112 4.66 2.29 8.36
N PHE A 113 5.34 2.69 7.28
CA PHE A 113 6.30 1.90 6.53
C PHE A 113 7.71 2.43 6.79
N GLY A 114 8.40 1.84 7.78
CA GLY A 114 9.76 2.23 8.13
C GLY A 114 10.77 2.01 6.99
N HIS A 115 11.93 2.66 7.09
CA HIS A 115 13.02 2.52 6.12
C HIS A 115 13.61 1.10 6.15
N GLU A 116 13.85 0.50 4.98
CA GLU A 116 14.50 -0.80 4.83
C GLU A 116 15.88 -0.61 4.19
N ILE A 117 16.90 -1.27 4.75
CA ILE A 117 18.32 -1.08 4.38
C ILE A 117 18.74 -2.01 3.21
N ASN A 118 17.97 -3.07 2.93
CA ASN A 118 18.32 -4.08 1.94
C ASN A 118 17.37 -4.03 0.72
N THR A 119 17.92 -3.67 -0.44
CA THR A 119 17.21 -3.54 -1.73
C THR A 119 17.74 -4.51 -2.80
N GLU A 120 18.59 -5.48 -2.44
CA GLU A 120 19.39 -6.26 -3.41
C GLU A 120 18.63 -7.33 -4.23
N LYS A 121 17.30 -7.41 -4.15
CA LYS A 121 16.50 -8.32 -5.00
C LYS A 121 15.52 -7.55 -5.84
N GLU A 122 15.26 -8.04 -7.05
CA GLU A 122 14.11 -7.66 -7.85
C GLU A 122 12.84 -8.07 -7.07
N ILE A 123 12.28 -7.11 -6.32
CA ILE A 123 11.14 -7.32 -5.43
C ILE A 123 9.87 -6.88 -6.16
N ASP A 124 8.94 -7.81 -6.35
CA ASP A 124 7.59 -7.47 -6.79
C ASP A 124 6.77 -6.97 -5.60
N ILE A 125 6.38 -5.69 -5.65
CA ILE A 125 5.49 -5.07 -4.65
C ILE A 125 4.15 -5.81 -4.51
N LEU A 126 3.71 -6.53 -5.54
CA LEU A 126 2.47 -7.30 -5.58
C LEU A 126 2.64 -8.78 -5.19
N ASP A 127 3.84 -9.23 -4.81
CA ASP A 127 4.04 -10.62 -4.37
C ASP A 127 3.08 -10.98 -3.23
N THR A 128 2.44 -12.13 -3.28
CA THR A 128 1.45 -12.50 -2.26
C THR A 128 2.02 -13.27 -1.08
N ASN A 129 3.33 -13.58 -1.11
CA ASN A 129 3.96 -14.51 -0.19
C ASN A 129 4.75 -13.84 0.94
N SER A 130 5.42 -12.73 0.65
CA SER A 130 6.28 -12.00 1.59
C SER A 130 6.06 -10.48 1.55
N ASN A 131 6.42 -9.82 2.66
CA ASN A 131 6.51 -8.36 2.75
C ASN A 131 7.96 -7.85 2.80
N GLU A 132 8.93 -8.76 2.75
CA GLU A 132 10.36 -8.42 2.81
C GLU A 132 10.76 -7.49 1.67
N GLY A 133 11.35 -6.34 2.00
CA GLY A 133 11.83 -5.35 1.03
C GLY A 133 10.74 -4.48 0.39
N LYS A 134 9.47 -4.65 0.79
CA LYS A 134 8.36 -3.90 0.19
C LYS A 134 8.13 -2.53 0.79
N ASN A 135 8.61 -2.25 1.99
CA ASN A 135 8.30 -0.98 2.65
C ASN A 135 8.87 0.18 1.83
N HIS A 136 10.11 0.04 1.37
CA HIS A 136 10.74 1.03 0.50
C HIS A 136 9.94 1.26 -0.78
N LEU A 137 9.53 0.19 -1.48
CA LEU A 137 8.74 0.29 -2.72
C LEU A 137 7.36 0.94 -2.49
N ILE A 138 6.72 0.66 -1.35
CA ILE A 138 5.45 1.30 -0.97
C ILE A 138 5.69 2.80 -0.75
N VAL A 139 6.75 3.17 -0.04
CA VAL A 139 7.09 4.58 0.22
C VAL A 139 7.40 5.31 -1.09
N GLU A 140 8.20 4.74 -1.98
CA GLU A 140 8.48 5.34 -3.30
C GLU A 140 7.20 5.53 -4.12
N PHE A 141 6.33 4.51 -4.13
CA PHE A 141 5.04 4.59 -4.81
C PHE A 141 4.15 5.71 -4.23
N LEU A 142 4.12 5.86 -2.91
CA LEU A 142 3.36 6.89 -2.22
C LEU A 142 3.90 8.31 -2.49
N ILE A 143 5.22 8.48 -2.52
CA ILE A 143 5.86 9.76 -2.90
C ILE A 143 5.50 10.12 -4.33
N LYS A 144 5.66 9.17 -5.27
CA LYS A 144 5.29 9.37 -6.67
C LYS A 144 3.82 9.75 -6.82
N LEU A 145 2.93 9.04 -6.12
CA LEU A 145 1.48 9.33 -6.14
C LEU A 145 1.19 10.76 -5.64
N SER A 146 1.88 11.21 -4.59
CA SER A 146 1.77 12.58 -4.06
C SER A 146 2.20 13.62 -5.10
N ASP A 147 3.33 13.41 -5.77
CA ASP A 147 3.86 14.33 -6.78
C ASP A 147 2.97 14.41 -8.02
N GLU A 148 2.49 13.28 -8.51
CA GLU A 148 1.53 13.22 -9.62
C GLU A 148 0.24 13.94 -9.25
N PHE A 149 -0.20 13.86 -8.00
CA PHE A 149 -1.40 14.56 -7.55
C PHE A 149 -1.23 16.08 -7.49
N ILE A 150 -0.06 16.55 -7.05
CA ILE A 150 0.29 17.97 -7.10
C ILE A 150 0.31 18.45 -8.56
N LYS A 151 0.83 17.63 -9.48
CA LYS A 151 0.83 17.95 -10.92
C LYS A 151 -0.60 18.04 -11.47
N TYR A 152 -1.48 17.11 -11.12
CA TYR A 152 -2.90 17.16 -11.49
C TYR A 152 -3.56 18.47 -11.06
N TYR A 153 -3.41 18.86 -9.79
CA TYR A 153 -3.95 20.12 -9.30
C TYR A 153 -3.44 21.33 -10.05
N LYS A 154 -2.13 21.37 -10.35
CA LYS A 154 -1.55 22.47 -11.15
C LYS A 154 -2.22 22.57 -12.52
N ASN A 155 -2.38 21.44 -13.22
CA ASN A 155 -3.02 21.39 -14.52
C ASN A 155 -4.49 21.85 -14.48
N VAL A 156 -5.24 21.46 -13.44
CA VAL A 156 -6.63 21.90 -13.25
C VAL A 156 -6.68 23.40 -12.97
N LYS A 157 -5.83 23.89 -12.06
CA LYS A 157 -5.77 25.31 -11.68
C LYS A 157 -5.40 26.22 -12.84
N SER A 158 -4.47 25.80 -13.71
CA SER A 158 -4.11 26.54 -14.90
C SER A 158 -5.12 26.37 -16.03
N GLY A 159 -6.06 25.43 -15.93
CA GLY A 159 -7.01 25.13 -16.99
C GLY A 159 -6.33 24.52 -18.22
N ASP A 160 -5.23 23.78 -18.05
CA ASP A 160 -4.41 23.24 -19.13
C ASP A 160 -5.24 22.41 -20.12
N LEU A 161 -6.16 21.59 -19.60
CA LEU A 161 -7.03 20.77 -20.43
C LEU A 161 -7.97 21.64 -21.28
N SER A 162 -8.65 22.60 -20.67
CA SER A 162 -9.58 23.50 -21.38
C SER A 162 -8.84 24.35 -22.42
N GLN A 163 -7.62 24.79 -22.13
CA GLN A 163 -6.78 25.52 -23.10
C GLN A 163 -6.35 24.61 -24.27
N ALA A 164 -5.95 23.36 -23.99
CA ALA A 164 -5.60 22.40 -25.02
C ALA A 164 -6.80 22.03 -25.90
N GLU A 165 -7.99 21.85 -25.30
CA GLU A 165 -9.23 21.57 -26.03
C GLU A 165 -9.64 22.77 -26.92
N ALA A 166 -9.59 24.00 -26.38
CA ALA A 166 -9.87 25.19 -27.18
C ALA A 166 -8.88 25.37 -28.36
N ARG A 167 -7.60 25.01 -28.15
CA ARG A 167 -6.61 25.00 -29.24
C ARG A 167 -6.93 23.92 -30.28
N LEU A 168 -7.30 22.72 -29.86
CA LEU A 168 -7.70 21.64 -30.75
C LEU A 168 -8.91 22.04 -31.60
N ASP A 169 -9.93 22.67 -31.01
CA ASP A 169 -11.11 23.16 -31.71
C ASP A 169 -10.75 24.21 -32.77
N TYR A 170 -9.87 25.15 -32.40
CA TYR A 170 -9.38 26.17 -33.33
C TYR A 170 -8.63 25.54 -34.52
N VAL A 171 -7.69 24.62 -34.25
CA VAL A 171 -6.90 23.98 -35.32
C VAL A 171 -7.76 23.04 -36.15
N SER A 172 -8.74 22.35 -35.55
CA SER A 172 -9.73 21.54 -36.26
C SER A 172 -10.53 22.38 -37.27
N SER A 173 -10.96 23.58 -36.87
CA SER A 173 -11.62 24.52 -37.77
C SER A 173 -10.69 24.97 -38.92
N LYS A 174 -9.46 25.36 -38.58
CA LYS A 174 -8.42 25.73 -39.55
C LYS A 174 -8.12 24.58 -40.53
N LEU A 175 -8.12 23.32 -40.07
CA LEU A 175 -7.86 22.14 -40.88
C LEU A 175 -8.93 22.00 -41.98
N GLN A 176 -10.21 22.19 -41.64
CA GLN A 176 -11.31 22.15 -42.62
C GLN A 176 -11.19 23.27 -43.66
N ASP A 177 -10.71 24.46 -43.28
CA ASP A 177 -10.47 25.58 -44.21
C ASP A 177 -9.25 25.34 -45.13
N ASN A 178 -8.40 24.35 -44.83
CA ASN A 178 -7.15 24.06 -45.54
C ASN A 178 -7.17 22.68 -46.23
N ILE A 179 -8.34 22.25 -46.70
CA ILE A 179 -8.48 21.09 -47.59
C ILE A 179 -7.79 21.39 -48.93
N VAL A 180 -6.84 20.53 -49.32
CA VAL A 180 -6.10 20.64 -50.59
C VAL A 180 -6.56 19.63 -51.65
N GLY A 181 -7.43 18.69 -51.27
CA GLY A 181 -8.02 17.73 -52.20
C GLY A 181 -8.85 16.65 -51.52
N ILE A 182 -9.25 15.65 -52.30
CA ILE A 182 -9.92 14.44 -51.82
C ILE A 182 -8.89 13.32 -51.80
N ALA A 183 -8.72 12.69 -50.63
CA ALA A 183 -7.84 11.54 -50.44
C ALA A 183 -8.54 10.24 -50.86
N TYR A 184 -9.81 10.07 -50.47
CA TYR A 184 -10.62 8.90 -50.77
C TYR A 184 -12.11 9.28 -50.84
N GLN A 185 -12.87 8.63 -51.72
CA GLN A 185 -14.32 8.80 -51.79
C GLN A 185 -14.97 7.48 -52.18
N GLU A 186 -16.02 7.10 -51.45
CA GLU A 186 -16.79 5.88 -51.68
C GLU A 186 -18.28 6.15 -51.49
N ASP A 187 -19.09 5.61 -52.41
CA ASP A 187 -20.54 5.63 -52.28
C ASP A 187 -21.01 4.31 -51.64
N ILE A 188 -21.66 4.43 -50.49
CA ILE A 188 -22.11 3.32 -49.66
C ILE A 188 -23.64 3.33 -49.65
N GLU A 189 -24.25 2.21 -50.02
CA GLU A 189 -25.70 2.01 -49.90
C GLU A 189 -26.04 1.39 -48.54
N ILE A 190 -26.85 2.09 -47.74
CA ILE A 190 -27.37 1.60 -46.45
C ILE A 190 -28.89 1.75 -46.46
N ASP A 191 -29.60 0.63 -46.31
CA ASP A 191 -31.08 0.57 -46.32
C ASP A 191 -31.73 1.24 -47.55
N GLY A 192 -31.15 1.02 -48.74
CA GLY A 192 -31.66 1.59 -50.00
C GLY A 192 -31.39 3.09 -50.17
N ARG A 193 -30.56 3.69 -49.31
CA ARG A 193 -30.10 5.07 -49.42
C ARG A 193 -28.59 5.12 -49.69
N ASN A 194 -28.20 5.93 -50.66
CA ASN A 194 -26.80 6.15 -50.99
C ASN A 194 -26.20 7.25 -50.11
N TYR A 195 -25.05 6.98 -49.55
CA TYR A 195 -24.24 7.90 -48.74
C TYR A 195 -22.85 8.00 -49.37
N THR A 196 -22.38 9.22 -49.58
CA THR A 196 -21.00 9.44 -50.01
C THR A 196 -20.12 9.66 -48.80
N SER A 197 -19.18 8.75 -48.56
CA SER A 197 -18.09 8.92 -47.61
C SER A 197 -16.94 9.62 -48.34
N THR A 198 -16.44 10.74 -47.81
CA THR A 198 -15.31 11.49 -48.38
C THR A 198 -14.26 11.71 -47.31
N GLU A 199 -13.04 11.27 -47.61
CA GLU A 199 -11.83 11.57 -46.84
C GLU A 199 -11.07 12.67 -47.57
N TYR A 200 -10.76 13.76 -46.87
CA TYR A 200 -10.08 14.90 -47.46
C TYR A 200 -8.57 14.80 -47.26
N LYS A 201 -7.81 15.33 -48.24
CA LYS A 201 -6.39 15.59 -48.08
C LYS A 201 -6.22 17.01 -47.55
N TYR A 202 -5.45 17.16 -46.49
CA TYR A 202 -5.20 18.45 -45.85
C TYR A 202 -3.81 18.99 -46.19
N ASN A 203 -3.61 20.28 -45.95
CA ASN A 203 -2.29 20.88 -45.95
C ASN A 203 -1.41 20.25 -44.84
N GLU A 204 -0.22 19.75 -45.18
CA GLU A 204 0.68 19.03 -44.26
C GLU A 204 1.04 19.82 -42.99
N GLU A 205 1.21 21.15 -43.09
CA GLU A 205 1.53 21.99 -41.94
C GLU A 205 0.34 22.07 -40.96
N THR A 206 -0.87 22.20 -41.51
CA THR A 206 -2.10 22.30 -40.69
C THR A 206 -2.49 20.94 -40.11
N GLU A 207 -2.27 19.86 -40.86
CA GLU A 207 -2.43 18.48 -40.38
C GLU A 207 -1.48 18.19 -39.21
N LYS A 208 -0.20 18.56 -39.34
CA LYS A 208 0.75 18.42 -38.23
C LYS A 208 0.37 19.25 -37.00
N GLU A 209 -0.07 20.49 -37.18
CA GLU A 209 -0.58 21.31 -36.08
C GLU A 209 -1.77 20.66 -35.37
N TYR A 210 -2.65 19.99 -36.14
CA TYR A 210 -3.80 19.27 -35.60
C TYR A 210 -3.36 18.06 -34.78
N ASP A 211 -2.47 17.25 -35.33
CA ASP A 211 -1.93 16.06 -34.66
C ASP A 211 -1.23 16.42 -33.34
N ASP A 212 -0.43 17.49 -33.34
CA ASP A 212 0.25 17.98 -32.13
C ASP A 212 -0.76 18.44 -31.06
N ALA A 213 -1.82 19.15 -31.47
CA ALA A 213 -2.88 19.59 -30.55
C ALA A 213 -3.69 18.40 -29.99
N GLN A 214 -4.02 17.42 -30.83
CA GLN A 214 -4.74 16.21 -30.44
C GLN A 214 -3.90 15.35 -29.49
N ALA A 215 -2.60 15.19 -29.78
CA ALA A 215 -1.66 14.49 -28.93
C ALA A 215 -1.59 15.14 -27.54
N LYS A 216 -1.62 16.48 -27.47
CA LYS A 216 -1.59 17.18 -26.19
C LYS A 216 -2.83 16.95 -25.33
N VAL A 217 -4.03 17.02 -25.92
CA VAL A 217 -5.29 16.71 -25.22
C VAL A 217 -5.28 15.26 -24.73
N SER A 218 -4.84 14.34 -25.59
CA SER A 218 -4.75 12.91 -25.27
C SER A 218 -3.76 12.63 -24.14
N GLU A 219 -2.61 13.31 -24.11
CA GLU A 219 -1.61 13.21 -23.05
C GLU A 219 -2.21 13.59 -21.69
N ILE A 220 -2.92 14.72 -21.61
CA ILE A 220 -3.52 15.22 -20.37
C ILE A 220 -4.63 14.27 -19.89
N LYS A 221 -5.51 13.81 -20.79
CA LYS A 221 -6.58 12.87 -20.45
C LYS A 221 -6.02 11.54 -19.95
N ARG A 222 -5.02 10.98 -20.65
CA ARG A 222 -4.35 9.74 -20.24
C ARG A 222 -3.71 9.88 -18.86
N PHE A 223 -3.04 11.00 -18.59
CA PHE A 223 -2.47 11.27 -17.27
C PHE A 223 -3.54 11.25 -16.16
N ASN A 224 -4.71 11.86 -16.40
CA ASN A 224 -5.81 11.85 -15.45
C ASN A 224 -6.38 10.44 -15.21
N GLU A 225 -6.45 9.61 -16.26
CA GLU A 225 -6.88 8.20 -16.15
C GLU A 225 -5.87 7.33 -15.40
N GLU A 226 -4.58 7.52 -15.67
CA GLU A 226 -3.49 6.81 -14.98
C GLU A 226 -3.50 7.07 -13.48
N LEU A 227 -3.86 8.28 -13.06
CA LEU A 227 -4.03 8.64 -11.65
C LEU A 227 -5.12 7.84 -10.94
N ALA A 228 -6.29 7.69 -11.59
CA ALA A 228 -7.36 6.84 -11.07
C ALA A 228 -6.92 5.36 -10.98
N SER A 229 -6.16 4.89 -11.97
CA SER A 229 -5.55 3.55 -11.96
C SER A 229 -4.53 3.38 -10.82
N ASN A 230 -3.75 4.41 -10.51
CA ASN A 230 -2.79 4.39 -9.40
C ASN A 230 -3.48 4.25 -8.03
N LEU A 231 -4.68 4.80 -7.83
CA LEU A 231 -5.45 4.53 -6.61
C LEU A 231 -5.89 3.05 -6.50
N VAL A 232 -6.27 2.45 -7.61
CA VAL A 232 -6.59 1.02 -7.67
C VAL A 232 -5.35 0.19 -7.33
N LYS A 233 -4.18 0.61 -7.82
CA LYS A 233 -2.89 -0.02 -7.51
C LYS A 233 -2.55 0.13 -6.03
N LEU A 234 -2.71 1.31 -5.43
CA LEU A 234 -2.51 1.55 -3.99
C LEU A 234 -3.36 0.58 -3.15
N ARG A 235 -4.65 0.49 -3.45
CA ARG A 235 -5.57 -0.44 -2.79
C ARG A 235 -5.06 -1.87 -2.84
N ASN A 236 -4.59 -2.32 -3.99
CA ASN A 236 -4.12 -3.69 -4.18
C ASN A 236 -2.82 -3.95 -3.40
N ILE A 237 -1.85 -3.03 -3.47
CA ILE A 237 -0.59 -3.09 -2.72
C ILE A 237 -0.89 -3.24 -1.22
N ILE A 238 -1.68 -2.32 -0.66
CA ILE A 238 -1.99 -2.31 0.78
C ILE A 238 -2.81 -3.54 1.18
N ARG A 239 -3.78 -3.96 0.36
CA ARG A 239 -4.58 -5.17 0.62
C ARG A 239 -3.69 -6.41 0.74
N ILE A 240 -2.76 -6.60 -0.20
CA ILE A 240 -1.85 -7.75 -0.20
C ILE A 240 -0.92 -7.68 1.02
N TYR A 241 -0.30 -6.52 1.24
CA TYR A 241 0.62 -6.30 2.35
C TYR A 241 -0.06 -6.61 3.70
N LEU A 242 -1.24 -6.04 3.95
CA LEU A 242 -1.98 -6.24 5.19
C LEU A 242 -2.50 -7.67 5.34
N LYS A 243 -2.77 -8.39 4.24
CA LYS A 243 -3.17 -9.80 4.31
C LYS A 243 -2.03 -10.67 4.85
N ILE A 244 -0.80 -10.38 4.47
CA ILE A 244 0.39 -11.07 4.97
C ILE A 244 0.60 -10.75 6.45
N GLU A 245 0.54 -9.48 6.85
CA GLU A 245 0.67 -9.07 8.26
C GLU A 245 -0.45 -9.65 9.15
N TRP A 246 -1.68 -9.70 8.63
CA TRP A 246 -2.80 -10.34 9.34
C TRP A 246 -2.57 -11.83 9.59
N ASN A 247 -2.01 -12.53 8.62
CA ASN A 247 -1.67 -13.95 8.76
C ASN A 247 -0.53 -14.16 9.78
N LYS A 248 0.40 -13.20 9.93
CA LYS A 248 1.43 -13.21 10.98
C LYS A 248 0.81 -12.98 12.36
N ALA A 249 -0.06 -11.96 12.49
CA ALA A 249 -0.75 -11.64 13.74
C ALA A 249 -1.56 -12.84 14.27
N LYS A 250 -2.29 -13.55 13.39
CA LYS A 250 -3.02 -14.78 13.75
C LYS A 250 -2.15 -15.89 14.34
N LYS A 251 -0.85 -15.91 14.00
CA LYS A 251 0.12 -16.87 14.51
C LYS A 251 0.85 -16.38 15.78
N GLY A 252 0.50 -15.20 16.29
CA GLY A 252 1.20 -14.54 17.40
C GLY A 252 2.64 -14.19 17.05
N LYS A 253 2.91 -13.92 15.76
CA LYS A 253 4.21 -13.51 15.23
C LYS A 253 4.21 -12.02 14.94
#